data_AF-A0A9Q3BF11-F1
#
_entry.id   AF-A0A9Q3BF11-F1
#
_cell.length_a   1.000
_cell.length_b   1.000
_cell.length_c   1.000
_cell.angle_alpha   90.00
_cell.angle_beta   90.00
_cell.angle_gamma   90.00
#
_symmetry.space_group_name_H-M   'P 1'
#
loop_
_entity.id
_entity.type
_entity.pdbx_description
1 polymer ?
#
loop_
_entity_poly.entity_id
_entity_poly.type
_entity_poly.pdbx_seq_one_letter_code
_entity_poly.pdbx_strand_id
1 'polypeptide(L)'
;MQQMTQTMANLQEDSSSEASKPPAFETPSIKAPVCFDGTQPFKISFYSISYLNGRASKSIESYLSNLTNQDPSYLLNSWNSFKSQLFNFFGDPSEVKKSEAELDSLRMKKGGYVSLYIADFGSLVSRLGDCGERTLIHHFRKGFPPKILDPLTSHASIIDSLQELIDISLELDTRYHERQSEKSHYQEKKPEAPKSNSSHPQSS
;
A
#
# COMPACT_ATOMS: atom_id res chain seq x y z
N MET A 1 43.50 -56.42 -20.44
CA MET A 1 42.51 -56.80 -19.42
C MET A 1 41.23 -56.05 -19.70
N GLN A 2 40.13 -56.80 -19.82
CA GLN A 2 38.73 -56.46 -19.58
C GLN A 2 38.17 -55.07 -19.94
N GLN A 3 37.18 -55.16 -20.83
CA GLN A 3 36.04 -54.27 -20.99
C GLN A 3 35.40 -53.87 -19.64
N MET A 4 34.91 -52.63 -19.55
CA MET A 4 33.65 -52.31 -18.88
C MET A 4 33.03 -51.04 -19.50
N THR A 5 31.94 -51.26 -20.26
CA THR A 5 30.65 -50.51 -20.23
C THR A 5 30.68 -48.99 -20.05
N GLN A 6 30.33 -48.19 -21.06
CA GLN A 6 28.97 -47.90 -21.56
C GLN A 6 28.08 -47.11 -20.58
N THR A 7 27.54 -45.99 -21.11
CA THR A 7 26.17 -45.44 -20.95
C THR A 7 25.98 -44.14 -20.14
N MET A 8 25.21 -43.24 -20.78
CA MET A 8 24.49 -42.04 -20.33
C MET A 8 25.18 -40.72 -20.71
N ALA A 9 24.89 -40.09 -21.86
CA ALA A 9 23.61 -39.70 -22.49
C ALA A 9 22.80 -38.71 -21.66
N ASN A 10 22.60 -37.52 -22.25
CA ASN A 10 21.71 -36.42 -21.89
C ASN A 10 21.94 -35.75 -20.54
N LEU A 11 22.23 -34.45 -20.59
CA LEU A 11 21.42 -33.43 -19.93
C LEU A 11 21.78 -32.07 -20.52
N GLN A 12 21.10 -31.76 -21.63
CA GLN A 12 20.74 -30.39 -21.94
C GLN A 12 19.43 -30.14 -21.19
N GLU A 13 19.51 -29.44 -20.08
CA GLU A 13 18.34 -28.81 -19.47
C GLU A 13 18.60 -27.32 -19.31
N ASP A 14 17.84 -26.59 -20.12
CA ASP A 14 17.30 -25.26 -19.84
C ASP A 14 17.25 -24.94 -18.34
N SER A 15 17.96 -23.89 -17.94
CA SER A 15 17.54 -23.11 -16.78
C SER A 15 17.69 -21.63 -17.13
N SER A 16 16.62 -21.11 -17.72
CA SER A 16 16.24 -19.71 -17.57
C SER A 16 16.17 -19.43 -16.06
N SER A 17 17.24 -18.86 -15.51
CA SER A 17 17.25 -18.33 -14.16
C SER A 17 16.56 -16.97 -14.19
N GLU A 18 15.26 -17.04 -13.93
CA GLU A 18 14.34 -15.97 -13.66
C GLU A 18 14.95 -14.98 -12.66
N ALA A 19 15.05 -13.72 -13.09
CA ALA A 19 15.55 -12.62 -12.28
C ALA A 19 14.63 -12.41 -11.06
N SER A 20 14.98 -13.07 -9.95
CA SER A 20 14.33 -12.90 -8.67
C SER A 20 14.51 -11.45 -8.21
N LYS A 21 13.41 -10.68 -8.27
CA LYS A 21 13.33 -9.35 -7.68
C LYS A 21 13.73 -9.44 -6.20
N PRO A 22 14.61 -8.54 -5.70
CA PRO A 22 14.88 -8.51 -4.27
C PRO A 22 13.58 -8.21 -3.51
N PRO A 23 13.35 -8.85 -2.35
CA PRO A 23 12.17 -8.59 -1.55
C PRO A 23 12.16 -7.11 -1.15
N ALA A 24 11.07 -6.42 -1.49
CA ALA A 24 10.84 -5.07 -1.03
C ALA A 24 10.81 -5.08 0.50
N PHE A 25 11.73 -4.35 1.12
CA PHE A 25 11.77 -4.17 2.56
C PHE A 25 10.64 -3.20 2.93
N GLU A 26 9.45 -3.72 3.20
CA GLU A 26 8.40 -2.91 3.82
C GLU A 26 8.80 -2.65 5.26
N THR A 27 9.21 -1.42 5.57
CA THR A 27 9.39 -1.01 6.97
C THR A 27 8.04 -1.02 7.66
N PRO A 28 7.81 -1.90 8.66
CA PRO A 28 6.65 -1.77 9.53
C PRO A 28 6.76 -0.42 10.22
N SER A 29 5.66 0.31 10.32
CA SER A 29 5.61 1.60 11.02
C SER A 29 6.25 1.47 12.41
N ILE A 30 7.51 1.95 12.53
CA ILE A 30 8.33 1.83 13.74
C ILE A 30 7.71 2.75 14.80
N LYS A 31 6.85 2.17 15.64
CA LYS A 31 6.31 2.86 16.83
C LYS A 31 7.41 2.93 17.89
N ALA A 32 7.59 4.11 18.47
CA ALA A 32 8.51 4.29 19.58
C ALA A 32 8.08 3.38 20.76
N PRO A 33 9.02 2.73 21.46
CA PRO A 33 8.73 2.05 22.73
C PRO A 33 8.07 3.03 23.69
N VAL A 34 7.01 2.58 24.40
CA VAL A 34 6.05 3.36 25.22
C VAL A 34 6.70 4.23 26.33
N CYS A 35 8.01 4.20 26.51
CA CYS A 35 8.72 4.85 27.60
C CYS A 35 10.12 5.37 27.20
N PHE A 36 10.28 5.85 25.96
CA PHE A 36 11.49 6.56 25.55
C PHE A 36 11.39 8.05 25.92
N ASP A 37 12.00 8.43 27.05
CA ASP A 37 12.10 9.80 27.56
C ASP A 37 13.28 10.59 26.95
N GLY A 38 13.97 10.03 25.95
CA GLY A 38 15.10 10.69 25.31
C GLY A 38 16.45 10.48 26.01
N THR A 39 16.47 9.87 27.19
CA THR A 39 17.61 10.03 28.13
C THR A 39 18.59 8.86 28.15
N GLN A 40 18.31 7.73 27.47
CA GLN A 40 19.05 6.49 27.70
C GLN A 40 19.56 5.84 26.40
N PRO A 41 20.84 6.03 26.01
CA PRO A 41 21.42 5.48 24.77
C PRO A 41 21.39 3.94 24.70
N PHE A 42 21.34 3.27 25.86
CA PHE A 42 21.24 1.80 25.94
C PHE A 42 19.92 1.24 25.36
N LYS A 43 18.82 2.00 25.44
CA LYS A 43 17.52 1.55 24.90
C LYS A 43 17.55 1.49 23.37
N ILE A 44 18.20 2.46 22.72
CA ILE A 44 18.38 2.46 21.26
C ILE A 44 19.30 1.32 20.83
N SER A 45 20.37 1.05 21.59
CA SER A 45 21.27 -0.08 21.33
C SER A 45 20.54 -1.43 21.39
N PHE A 46 19.74 -1.66 22.44
CA PHE A 46 18.98 -2.90 22.59
C PHE A 46 17.94 -3.06 21.49
N TYR A 47 17.23 -1.98 21.14
CA TYR A 47 16.29 -1.95 20.02
C TYR A 47 16.98 -2.28 18.69
N SER A 48 18.13 -1.66 18.42
CA SER A 48 18.90 -1.88 17.19
C SER A 48 19.31 -3.34 17.03
N ILE A 49 19.84 -3.95 18.09
CA ILE A 49 20.27 -5.36 18.09
C ILE A 49 19.06 -6.31 17.93
N SER A 50 17.90 -5.95 18.49
CA SER A 50 16.71 -6.82 18.46
C SER A 50 15.97 -6.79 17.12
N TYR A 51 15.94 -5.63 16.45
CA TYR A 51 15.09 -5.42 15.27
C TYR A 51 15.87 -5.32 13.96
N LEU A 52 17.15 -4.96 13.99
CA LEU A 52 17.96 -4.93 12.78
C LEU A 52 18.55 -6.32 12.53
N ASN A 53 18.54 -6.72 11.27
CA ASN A 53 19.11 -7.98 10.84
C ASN A 53 20.07 -7.76 9.67
N GLY A 54 20.92 -8.76 9.42
CA GLY A 54 21.81 -8.78 8.26
C GLY A 54 22.83 -7.64 8.26
N ARG A 55 22.95 -6.93 7.12
CA ARG A 55 23.97 -5.88 6.92
C ARG A 55 23.76 -4.68 7.83
N ALA A 56 22.50 -4.32 8.11
CA ALA A 56 22.18 -3.22 9.01
C ALA A 56 22.64 -3.52 10.44
N SER A 57 22.37 -4.75 10.94
CA SER A 57 22.84 -5.17 12.26
C SER A 57 24.37 -5.11 12.37
N LYS A 58 25.09 -5.73 11.43
CA LYS A 58 26.57 -5.70 11.41
C LYS A 58 27.16 -4.29 11.39
N SER A 59 26.50 -3.38 10.67
CA SER A 59 26.91 -1.97 10.61
C SER A 59 26.75 -1.28 11.97
N ILE A 60 25.64 -1.52 12.66
CA ILE A 60 25.41 -0.94 13.98
C ILE A 60 26.28 -1.63 15.04
N GLU A 61 26.45 -2.95 14.99
CA GLU A 61 27.36 -3.69 15.87
C GLU A 61 28.80 -3.17 15.76
N SER A 62 29.28 -2.92 14.53
CA SER A 62 30.60 -2.32 14.31
C SER A 62 30.69 -0.89 14.85
N TYR A 63 29.62 -0.11 14.77
CA TYR A 63 29.56 1.22 15.37
C TYR A 63 29.59 1.13 16.90
N LEU A 64 28.84 0.19 17.48
CA LEU A 64 28.78 -0.07 18.92
C LEU A 64 30.11 -0.57 19.49
N SER A 65 30.84 -1.42 18.76
CA SER A 65 32.15 -1.93 19.19
C SER A 65 33.25 -0.87 19.18
N ASN A 66 33.10 0.17 18.35
CA ASN A 66 34.09 1.24 18.17
C ASN A 66 33.86 2.46 19.10
N LEU A 67 32.84 2.42 19.98
CA LEU A 67 32.48 3.50 20.93
C LEU A 67 33.52 3.80 22.01
N THR A 68 34.72 3.21 21.95
CA THR A 68 35.68 3.32 23.05
C THR A 68 36.38 4.67 23.17
N ASN A 69 36.43 5.55 22.16
CA ASN A 69 37.13 6.83 22.33
C ASN A 69 36.57 7.97 21.46
N GLN A 70 36.11 9.03 22.14
CA GLN A 70 36.07 10.42 21.68
C GLN A 70 35.16 10.85 20.51
N ASP A 71 33.98 10.27 20.34
CA ASP A 71 32.91 11.02 19.64
C ASP A 71 31.55 10.81 20.33
N PRO A 72 30.99 11.82 21.00
CA PRO A 72 29.72 11.68 21.68
C PRO A 72 28.59 11.61 20.65
N SER A 73 28.30 10.38 20.23
CA SER A 73 26.93 9.88 20.31
C SER A 73 25.93 10.46 19.29
N TYR A 74 26.32 10.86 18.09
CA TYR A 74 25.38 11.43 17.12
C TYR A 74 24.20 10.49 16.75
N LEU A 75 24.45 9.17 16.70
CA LEU A 75 23.49 8.15 16.25
C LEU A 75 22.55 7.66 17.37
N LEU A 76 22.98 7.76 18.64
CA LEU A 76 22.26 7.22 19.81
C LEU A 76 21.82 8.32 20.81
N ASN A 77 22.08 9.60 20.52
CA ASN A 77 21.72 10.72 21.40
C ASN A 77 20.22 10.99 21.46
N SER A 78 19.48 10.70 20.39
CA SER A 78 18.04 10.86 20.38
C SER A 78 17.39 9.85 19.44
N TRP A 79 16.15 9.50 19.74
CA TRP A 79 15.36 8.63 18.86
C TRP A 79 15.19 9.22 17.46
N ASN A 80 15.04 10.55 17.37
CA ASN A 80 14.89 11.23 16.09
C ASN A 80 16.19 11.16 15.27
N SER A 81 17.35 11.42 15.89
CA SER A 81 18.65 11.28 15.24
C SER A 81 18.89 9.85 14.77
N PHE A 82 18.59 8.87 15.62
CA PHE A 82 18.66 7.44 15.27
C PHE A 82 17.78 7.11 14.07
N LYS A 83 16.49 7.49 14.09
CA LYS A 83 15.54 7.23 13.00
C LYS A 83 15.99 7.88 11.70
N SER A 84 16.38 9.16 11.74
CA SER A 84 16.85 9.91 10.56
C SER A 84 18.08 9.26 9.94
N GLN A 85 19.02 8.78 10.74
CA GLN A 85 20.24 8.17 10.22
C GLN A 85 20.04 6.74 9.75
N LEU A 86 19.21 5.97 10.44
CA LEU A 86 18.80 4.66 9.97
C LEU A 86 18.13 4.77 8.60
N PHE A 87 17.25 5.76 8.43
CA PHE A 87 16.63 6.05 7.13
C PHE A 87 17.66 6.54 6.09
N ASN A 88 18.62 7.37 6.47
CA ASN A 88 19.66 7.83 5.53
C ASN A 88 20.59 6.70 5.05
N PHE A 89 20.94 5.75 5.92
CA PHE A 89 21.85 4.65 5.58
C PHE A 89 21.16 3.48 4.88
N PHE A 90 19.89 3.21 5.22
CA PHE A 90 19.19 2.01 4.77
C PHE A 90 17.83 2.25 4.11
N GLY A 91 17.27 3.45 4.23
CA GLY A 91 16.07 3.82 3.50
C GLY A 91 16.38 4.05 2.03
N ASP A 92 15.41 3.79 1.16
CA ASP A 92 15.50 4.15 -0.25
C ASP A 92 15.02 5.62 -0.41
N PRO A 93 15.91 6.59 -0.74
CA PRO A 93 15.50 7.98 -0.93
C PRO A 93 14.48 8.15 -2.08
N SER A 94 14.43 7.18 -2.99
CA SER A 94 13.46 7.16 -4.07
C SER A 94 12.12 6.54 -3.66
N GLU A 95 12.02 5.82 -2.54
CA GLU A 95 10.77 5.21 -2.08
C GLU A 95 9.74 6.26 -1.70
N VAL A 96 10.14 7.34 -1.03
CA VAL A 96 9.24 8.46 -0.73
C VAL A 96 8.72 9.08 -2.02
N LYS A 97 9.62 9.41 -2.96
CA LYS A 97 9.24 9.98 -4.26
C LYS A 97 8.35 9.05 -5.09
N LYS A 98 8.62 7.74 -5.06
CA LYS A 98 7.80 6.72 -5.72
C LYS A 98 6.42 6.66 -5.07
N SER A 99 6.36 6.64 -3.75
CA SER A 99 5.09 6.58 -3.01
C SER A 99 4.26 7.84 -3.20
N GLU A 100 4.89 9.03 -3.25
CA GLU A 100 4.24 10.28 -3.61
C GLU A 100 3.66 10.23 -5.04
N ALA A 101 4.44 9.76 -6.01
CA ALA A 101 3.98 9.61 -7.39
C ALA A 101 2.84 8.58 -7.51
N GLU A 102 2.95 7.45 -6.80
CA GLU A 102 1.90 6.44 -6.71
C GLU A 102 0.64 7.03 -6.09
N LEU A 103 0.74 7.77 -4.99
CA LEU A 103 -0.38 8.46 -4.33
C LEU A 103 -1.05 9.47 -5.26
N ASP A 104 -0.27 10.23 -6.03
CA ASP A 104 -0.80 11.20 -6.98
C ASP A 104 -1.55 10.56 -8.15
N SER A 105 -1.11 9.36 -8.54
CA SER A 105 -1.74 8.53 -9.57
C SER A 105 -2.88 7.65 -9.04
N LEU A 106 -3.00 7.50 -7.71
CA LEU A 106 -3.95 6.59 -7.09
C LEU A 106 -5.39 7.02 -7.40
N ARG A 107 -6.13 6.15 -8.08
CA ARG A 107 -7.55 6.34 -8.41
C ARG A 107 -8.32 5.10 -8.05
N MET A 108 -9.55 5.29 -7.59
CA MET A 108 -10.46 4.18 -7.37
C MET A 108 -10.82 3.53 -8.71
N LYS A 109 -10.75 2.19 -8.77
CA LYS A 109 -11.05 1.42 -9.98
C LYS A 109 -12.52 1.61 -10.42
N LYS A 110 -12.78 1.56 -11.73
CA LYS A 110 -14.14 1.64 -12.27
C LYS A 110 -14.97 0.46 -11.76
N GLY A 111 -16.08 0.75 -11.07
CA GLY A 111 -16.93 -0.27 -10.45
C GLY A 111 -16.34 -0.92 -9.19
N GLY A 112 -15.17 -0.47 -8.74
CA GLY A 112 -14.59 -0.88 -7.47
C GLY A 112 -15.28 -0.22 -6.27
N TYR A 113 -15.01 -0.81 -5.10
CA TYR A 113 -15.48 -0.35 -3.80
C TYR A 113 -14.50 0.64 -3.17
N VAL A 114 -15.04 1.57 -2.39
CA VAL A 114 -14.28 2.57 -1.63
C VAL A 114 -13.38 1.90 -0.58
N SER A 115 -13.81 0.79 0.03
CA SER A 115 -13.02 0.04 1.02
C SER A 115 -11.66 -0.43 0.50
N LEU A 116 -11.61 -0.91 -0.75
CA LEU A 116 -10.37 -1.32 -1.41
C LEU A 116 -9.46 -0.12 -1.65
N TYR A 117 -10.04 0.99 -2.10
CA TYR A 117 -9.30 2.23 -2.30
C TYR A 117 -8.71 2.78 -0.99
N ILE A 118 -9.45 2.71 0.12
CA ILE A 118 -8.94 3.11 1.45
C ILE A 118 -7.75 2.25 1.86
N ALA A 119 -7.79 0.95 1.62
CA ALA A 119 -6.67 0.06 1.93
C ALA A 119 -5.41 0.43 1.13
N ASP A 120 -5.55 0.65 -0.18
CA ASP A 120 -4.45 1.07 -1.06
C ASP A 120 -3.90 2.44 -0.63
N PHE A 121 -4.79 3.40 -0.35
CA PHE A 121 -4.42 4.75 0.10
C PHE A 121 -3.71 4.72 1.46
N GLY A 122 -4.22 3.97 2.43
CA GLY A 122 -3.62 3.84 3.75
C GLY A 122 -2.24 3.18 3.70
N SER A 123 -2.05 2.19 2.83
CA SER A 123 -0.73 1.57 2.58
C SER A 123 0.28 2.60 2.08
N LEU A 124 -0.10 3.42 1.08
CA LEU A 124 0.77 4.48 0.57
C LEU A 124 1.05 5.55 1.63
N VAL A 125 0.03 6.05 2.32
CA VAL A 125 0.18 7.05 3.37
C VAL A 125 1.07 6.56 4.51
N SER A 126 1.09 5.25 4.81
CA SER A 126 1.98 4.69 5.83
C SER A 126 3.47 4.72 5.43
N ARG A 127 3.76 4.75 4.13
CA ARG A 127 5.12 4.89 3.56
C ARG A 127 5.50 6.35 3.43
N LEU A 128 4.52 7.23 3.23
CA LEU A 128 4.74 8.67 3.33
C LEU A 128 4.96 9.03 4.82
N GLY A 129 5.86 9.98 5.05
CA GLY A 129 6.12 10.49 6.40
C GLY A 129 4.96 11.34 6.93
N ASP A 130 5.29 12.34 7.75
CA ASP A 130 4.31 13.25 8.32
C ASP A 130 3.67 14.14 7.22
N CYS A 131 2.57 13.67 6.63
CA CYS A 131 1.72 14.45 5.75
C CYS A 131 0.62 15.16 6.55
N GLY A 132 0.42 16.46 6.29
CA GLY A 132 -0.66 17.21 6.91
C GLY A 132 -2.04 16.69 6.48
N GLU A 133 -3.00 16.68 7.41
CA GLU A 133 -4.34 16.13 7.17
C GLU A 133 -5.08 16.78 5.98
N ARG A 134 -4.93 18.10 5.80
CA ARG A 134 -5.51 18.81 4.63
C ARG A 134 -4.98 18.28 3.29
N THR A 135 -3.70 17.93 3.26
CA THR A 135 -3.04 17.34 2.08
C THR A 135 -3.59 15.93 1.83
N LEU A 136 -3.74 15.14 2.89
CA LEU A 136 -4.34 13.80 2.81
C LEU A 136 -5.78 13.85 2.28
N ILE A 137 -6.61 14.76 2.81
CA ILE A 137 -7.98 15.01 2.34
C ILE A 137 -7.97 15.36 0.84
N HIS A 138 -7.06 16.24 0.40
CA HIS A 138 -6.94 16.61 -1.00
C HIS A 138 -6.63 15.41 -1.90
N HIS A 139 -5.60 14.61 -1.57
CA HIS A 139 -5.23 13.43 -2.34
C HIS A 139 -6.34 12.37 -2.35
N PHE A 140 -6.99 12.17 -1.20
CA PHE A 140 -8.09 11.22 -1.07
C PHE A 140 -9.28 11.60 -1.98
N ARG A 141 -9.69 12.87 -1.99
CA ARG A 141 -10.77 13.36 -2.87
C ARG A 141 -10.41 13.24 -4.36
N LYS A 142 -9.16 13.56 -4.73
CA LYS A 142 -8.65 13.44 -6.10
C LYS A 142 -8.79 12.02 -6.66
N GLY A 143 -8.75 11.02 -5.78
CA GLY A 143 -8.88 9.60 -6.08
C GLY A 143 -10.26 9.15 -6.55
N PHE A 144 -11.31 9.90 -6.23
CA PHE A 144 -12.68 9.44 -6.37
C PHE A 144 -13.27 9.66 -7.77
N PRO A 145 -14.14 8.75 -8.23
CA PRO A 145 -14.91 8.96 -9.44
C PRO A 145 -16.09 9.92 -9.19
N PRO A 146 -16.68 10.50 -10.25
CA PRO A 146 -17.85 11.38 -10.16
C PRO A 146 -19.00 10.80 -9.34
N LYS A 147 -19.24 9.48 -9.42
CA LYS A 147 -20.31 8.79 -8.65
C LYS A 147 -20.25 9.03 -7.13
N ILE A 148 -19.05 9.25 -6.58
CA ILE A 148 -18.85 9.54 -5.15
C ILE A 148 -18.64 11.05 -4.94
N LEU A 149 -17.98 11.75 -5.88
CA LEU A 149 -17.72 13.19 -5.79
C LEU A 149 -18.99 14.06 -5.86
N ASP A 150 -19.95 13.71 -6.73
CA ASP A 150 -21.15 14.53 -6.90
C ASP A 150 -22.00 14.56 -5.61
N PRO A 151 -22.29 13.41 -4.95
CA PRO A 151 -22.97 13.42 -3.66
C PRO A 151 -22.13 14.08 -2.56
N LEU A 152 -20.80 13.86 -2.53
CA LEU A 152 -19.90 14.50 -1.56
C LEU A 152 -19.95 16.02 -1.61
N THR A 153 -20.21 16.61 -2.78
CA THR A 153 -20.34 18.08 -2.92
C THR A 153 -21.46 18.64 -2.06
N SER A 154 -22.52 17.85 -1.83
CA SER A 154 -23.64 18.23 -0.94
C SER A 154 -23.24 18.23 0.54
N HIS A 155 -22.18 17.50 0.90
CA HIS A 155 -21.65 17.36 2.25
C HIS A 155 -20.35 18.17 2.47
N ALA A 156 -19.93 18.99 1.50
CA ALA A 156 -18.61 19.62 1.49
C ALA A 156 -18.34 20.54 2.69
N SER A 157 -19.37 21.10 3.32
CA SER A 157 -19.28 21.96 4.52
C SER A 157 -19.13 21.20 5.84
N ILE A 158 -19.26 19.87 5.84
CA ILE A 158 -19.23 19.02 7.04
C ILE A 158 -17.88 18.32 7.22
N ILE A 159 -17.07 18.27 6.17
CA ILE A 159 -15.87 17.43 6.14
C ILE A 159 -14.65 18.26 6.52
N ASP A 160 -14.31 18.24 7.81
CA ASP A 160 -13.12 18.90 8.35
C ASP A 160 -12.00 17.91 8.69
N SER A 161 -12.32 16.61 8.77
CA SER A 161 -11.36 15.54 9.04
C SER A 161 -11.27 14.50 7.92
N LEU A 162 -10.13 13.80 7.84
CA LEU A 162 -9.97 12.67 6.93
C LEU A 162 -10.91 11.51 7.29
N GLN A 163 -11.17 11.31 8.59
CA GLN A 163 -12.03 10.23 9.05
C GLN A 163 -13.49 10.43 8.63
N GLU A 164 -14.04 11.64 8.79
CA GLU A 164 -15.40 11.94 8.32
C GLU A 164 -15.54 11.74 6.80
N LEU A 165 -14.49 12.11 6.04
CA LEU A 165 -14.48 11.88 4.61
C LEU A 165 -14.51 10.39 4.26
N ILE A 166 -13.75 9.56 4.99
CA ILE A 166 -13.75 8.11 4.84
C ILE A 166 -15.14 7.55 5.13
N ASP A 167 -15.75 7.93 6.26
CA ASP A 167 -17.04 7.40 6.71
C ASP A 167 -18.16 7.73 5.72
N ILE A 168 -18.26 9.00 5.29
CA ILE A 168 -19.26 9.42 4.30
C ILE A 168 -19.03 8.70 2.96
N SER A 169 -17.77 8.55 2.54
CA SER A 169 -17.47 7.88 1.28
C SER A 169 -17.87 6.39 1.27
N LEU A 170 -17.73 5.70 2.41
CA LEU A 170 -18.17 4.32 2.58
C LEU A 170 -19.69 4.18 2.54
N GLU A 171 -20.41 5.09 3.20
CA GLU A 171 -21.87 5.12 3.18
C GLU A 171 -22.40 5.31 1.75
N LEU A 172 -21.85 6.30 1.03
CA LEU A 172 -22.23 6.59 -0.35
C LEU A 172 -21.94 5.42 -1.30
N ASP A 173 -20.81 4.75 -1.14
CA ASP A 173 -20.46 3.60 -1.97
C ASP A 173 -21.39 2.41 -1.71
N THR A 174 -21.69 2.13 -0.43
CA THR A 174 -22.65 1.07 -0.04
C THR A 174 -24.00 1.31 -0.70
N ARG A 175 -24.55 2.53 -0.54
CA ARG A 175 -25.83 2.93 -1.13
C ARG A 175 -25.80 2.87 -2.66
N TYR A 176 -24.68 3.24 -3.28
CA TYR A 176 -24.53 3.15 -4.73
C TYR A 176 -24.63 1.70 -5.19
N HIS A 177 -23.90 0.79 -4.54
CA HIS A 177 -23.87 -0.62 -4.91
C HIS A 177 -25.22 -1.33 -4.67
N GLU A 178 -25.92 -1.01 -3.59
CA GLU A 178 -27.31 -1.44 -3.36
C GLU A 178 -28.24 -0.97 -4.48
N ARG A 179 -28.17 0.30 -4.87
CA ARG A 179 -28.98 0.83 -5.97
C ARG A 179 -28.64 0.16 -7.31
N GLN A 180 -27.38 -0.22 -7.55
CA GLN A 180 -27.02 -0.95 -8.76
C GLN A 180 -27.61 -2.35 -8.75
N SER A 181 -27.57 -3.07 -7.63
CA SER A 181 -28.12 -4.43 -7.53
C SER A 181 -29.64 -4.44 -7.76
N GLU A 182 -30.37 -3.46 -7.20
CA GLU A 182 -31.80 -3.28 -7.43
C GLU A 182 -32.13 -3.10 -8.92
N LYS A 183 -31.39 -2.23 -9.62
CA LYS A 183 -31.61 -1.97 -11.05
C LYS A 183 -31.41 -3.22 -11.90
N SER A 184 -30.39 -4.03 -11.61
CA SER A 184 -30.20 -5.32 -12.29
C SER A 184 -31.41 -6.25 -12.10
N HIS A 185 -31.93 -6.35 -10.87
CA HIS A 185 -33.11 -7.19 -10.60
C HIS A 185 -34.40 -6.71 -11.28
N TYR A 186 -34.57 -5.41 -11.48
CA TYR A 186 -35.71 -4.89 -12.25
C TYR A 186 -35.59 -5.18 -13.75
N GLN A 187 -34.37 -5.20 -14.31
CA GLN A 187 -34.18 -5.53 -15.73
C GLN A 187 -34.40 -7.01 -16.02
N GLU A 188 -34.02 -7.91 -15.11
CA GLU A 188 -34.29 -9.35 -15.23
C GLU A 188 -35.79 -9.69 -15.20
N LYS A 189 -36.61 -8.84 -14.55
CA LYS A 189 -38.06 -9.04 -14.41
C LYS A 189 -38.90 -8.39 -15.51
N LYS A 190 -38.29 -7.78 -16.54
CA LYS A 190 -39.06 -7.17 -17.62
C LYS A 190 -39.79 -8.26 -18.43
N PRO A 191 -41.14 -8.23 -18.54
CA PRO A 191 -41.87 -9.22 -19.32
C PRO A 191 -41.47 -9.13 -20.79
N GLU A 192 -41.13 -10.28 -21.39
CA GLU A 192 -40.90 -10.42 -22.82
C GLU A 192 -42.18 -9.97 -23.55
N ALA A 193 -42.07 -8.96 -24.42
CA ALA A 193 -43.22 -8.45 -25.16
C ALA A 193 -43.86 -9.58 -26.00
N PRO A 194 -45.19 -9.69 -26.04
CA PRO A 194 -45.84 -10.75 -26.81
C PRO A 194 -45.52 -10.57 -28.29
N LYS A 195 -44.93 -11.60 -28.90
CA LYS A 195 -44.68 -11.67 -30.34
C LYS A 195 -46.03 -11.53 -31.06
N SER A 196 -46.23 -10.40 -31.72
CA SER A 196 -47.36 -10.16 -32.61
C SER A 196 -47.23 -11.09 -33.81
N ASN A 197 -48.02 -12.16 -33.83
CA ASN A 197 -48.19 -12.99 -35.01
C ASN A 197 -49.02 -12.21 -36.03
N SER A 198 -48.33 -11.66 -37.03
CA SER A 198 -48.95 -11.08 -38.22
C SER A 198 -49.52 -12.19 -39.12
N SER A 199 -50.79 -12.52 -38.93
CA SER A 199 -51.58 -13.32 -39.87
C SER A 199 -51.84 -12.51 -41.15
N HIS A 200 -51.28 -12.95 -42.26
CA HIS A 200 -51.51 -12.38 -43.59
C HIS A 200 -52.89 -12.83 -44.13
N PRO A 201 -53.81 -11.93 -44.56
CA PRO A 201 -55.02 -12.35 -45.23
C PRO A 201 -54.76 -12.46 -46.74
N GLN A 202 -54.80 -13.69 -47.26
CA GLN A 202 -54.84 -13.96 -48.69
C GLN A 202 -56.21 -13.49 -49.24
N SER A 203 -56.18 -12.46 -50.07
CA SER A 203 -57.36 -11.97 -50.80
C SER A 203 -57.57 -12.80 -52.07
N SER A 204 -58.84 -13.01 -52.39
CA SER A 204 -59.40 -13.82 -53.48
C SER A 204 -59.06 -13.34 -54.89
#